data_AF-A0A2U2MVY3-F1
#
_entry.id   AF-A0A2U2MVY3-F1
#
_cell.length_a   1.000
_cell.length_b   1.000
_cell.length_c   1.000
_cell.angle_alpha   90.00
_cell.angle_beta   90.00
_cell.angle_gamma   90.00
#
_symmetry.space_group_name_H-M   'P 1'
#
loop_
_entity.id
_entity.type
_entity.pdbx_description
1 polymer ?
#
loop_
_entity_poly.entity_id
_entity_poly.type
_entity_poly.pdbx_seq_one_letter_code
_entity_poly.pdbx_strand_id
1 'polypeptide(L)'
;MEQLTELAYALDTFYFLVSGALVMWMAAGFAMLESGLVRAKNTAEILTKNVALYAVASIMYLLCGYQIMYGGGSGVLPGLGFLIGADNSPEAVLAGEGGYYSNLSDFFFQVVFV
;
A
#
# COMPACT_ATOMS: atom_id res chain seq x y z
N MET A 1 -28.89 11.94 1.10
CA MET A 1 -28.16 10.70 1.41
C MET A 1 -26.89 10.60 0.59
N GLU A 2 -26.92 10.88 -0.71
CA GLU A 2 -25.72 10.90 -1.59
C GLU A 2 -24.57 11.79 -1.07
N GLN A 3 -24.85 13.04 -0.68
CA GLN A 3 -23.84 13.96 -0.13
C GLN A 3 -23.11 13.42 1.13
N LEU A 4 -23.80 12.62 1.95
CA LEU A 4 -23.17 12.01 3.13
C LEU A 4 -22.25 10.84 2.71
N THR A 5 -22.63 10.09 1.69
CA THR A 5 -21.83 9.00 1.12
C THR A 5 -20.57 9.53 0.44
N GLU A 6 -20.66 10.61 -0.33
CA GLU A 6 -19.50 11.25 -0.97
C GLU A 6 -18.49 11.79 0.07
N LEU A 7 -19.01 12.42 1.13
CA LEU A 7 -18.17 12.92 2.22
C LEU A 7 -17.47 11.78 2.97
N ALA A 8 -18.18 10.70 3.27
CA ALA A 8 -17.61 9.52 3.92
C ALA A 8 -16.50 8.89 3.05
N TYR A 9 -16.78 8.67 1.77
CA TYR A 9 -15.80 8.14 0.81
C TYR A 9 -14.53 9.00 0.74
N ALA A 10 -14.68 10.32 0.67
CA ALA A 10 -13.55 11.24 0.63
C ALA A 10 -12.73 11.21 1.93
N LEU A 11 -13.40 11.15 3.08
CA LEU A 11 -12.74 11.08 4.39
C LEU A 11 -12.00 9.75 4.59
N ASP A 12 -12.62 8.62 4.23
CA ASP A 12 -12.00 7.29 4.36
C ASP A 12 -10.78 7.16 3.44
N THR A 13 -10.92 7.61 2.18
CA THR A 13 -9.81 7.65 1.21
C THR A 13 -8.67 8.53 1.73
N PHE A 14 -8.98 9.73 2.25
CA PHE A 14 -7.97 10.61 2.83
C PHE A 14 -7.30 10.00 4.06
N TYR A 15 -8.07 9.34 4.93
CA TYR A 15 -7.56 8.69 6.12
C TYR A 15 -6.56 7.57 5.78
N PHE A 16 -6.81 6.78 4.74
CA PHE A 16 -5.85 5.79 4.23
C PHE A 16 -4.54 6.44 3.76
N LEU A 17 -4.61 7.57 3.05
CA LEU A 17 -3.41 8.29 2.59
C LEU A 17 -2.58 8.84 3.75
N VAL A 18 -3.23 9.46 4.75
CA VAL A 18 -2.53 9.99 5.93
C VAL A 18 -1.92 8.86 6.75
N SER A 19 -2.68 7.79 6.99
CA SER A 19 -2.19 6.64 7.74
C SER A 19 -1.03 5.94 7.02
N GLY A 20 -1.11 5.79 5.69
CA GLY A 20 -0.03 5.21 4.88
C GLY A 20 1.24 6.06 4.90
N ALA A 21 1.12 7.39 4.90
CA ALA A 21 2.27 8.29 5.04
C ALA A 21 2.98 8.12 6.40
N LEU A 22 2.23 7.89 7.48
CA LEU A 22 2.81 7.62 8.80
C LEU A 22 3.52 6.26 8.85
N VAL A 23 2.96 5.23 8.23
CA VAL A 23 3.56 3.89 8.18
C VAL A 23 4.84 3.89 7.34
N MET A 24 4.89 4.66 6.25
CA MET A 24 6.11 4.81 5.43
C MET A 24 7.31 5.28 6.28
N TRP A 25 7.08 6.07 7.33
CA TRP A 25 8.13 6.50 8.25
C TRP A 25 8.75 5.35 9.07
N MET A 26 8.04 4.23 9.23
CA MET A 26 8.56 3.05 9.93
C MET A 26 9.73 2.42 9.17
N ALA A 27 9.67 2.38 7.82
CA ALA A 27 10.77 1.87 7.00
C ALA A 27 12.03 2.75 7.13
N ALA A 28 11.86 4.08 7.13
CA ALA A 28 12.95 5.02 7.41
C ALA A 28 13.51 4.84 8.84
N GLY A 29 12.65 4.63 9.83
CA GLY A 29 13.04 4.34 11.21
C GLY A 29 13.87 3.06 11.34
N PHE A 30 13.46 1.99 10.65
CA PHE A 30 14.17 0.71 10.63
C PHE A 30 15.55 0.84 9.96
N ALA A 31 15.63 1.53 8.83
CA ALA A 31 16.89 1.79 8.15
C ALA A 31 17.89 2.56 9.04
N MET A 32 17.41 3.55 9.80
CA MET A 32 18.23 4.28 10.78
C MET A 32 18.70 3.38 11.93
N LEU A 33 17.83 2.51 12.46
CA LEU A 33 18.16 1.56 13.52
C LEU A 33 19.26 0.58 13.08
N GLU A 34 19.09 -0.08 11.93
CA GLU A 34 20.07 -1.04 11.43
C GLU A 34 21.42 -0.38 11.12
N SER A 35 21.38 0.83 10.54
CA SER A 35 22.59 1.58 10.19
C SER A 35 23.39 2.03 11.43
N GLY A 36 22.71 2.23 12.58
CA GLY A 36 23.31 2.61 13.85
C GLY A 36 23.86 1.43 14.67
N LEU A 37 23.39 0.21 14.42
CA LEU A 37 23.87 -1.00 15.10
C LEU A 37 25.13 -1.60 14.44
N VAL A 38 25.49 -1.13 13.24
CA VAL A 38 26.68 -1.59 12.51
C VAL A 38 27.86 -0.63 12.67
N ARG A 39 29.06 -1.12 12.36
CA ARG A 39 30.27 -0.28 12.34
C ARG A 39 30.11 0.82 11.28
N ALA A 40 30.56 2.04 11.60
CA ALA A 40 30.46 3.22 10.74
C ALA A 40 30.94 3.02 9.29
N LYS A 41 31.97 2.18 9.09
CA LYS A 41 32.48 1.86 7.75
C LYS A 41 31.50 1.10 6.85
N ASN A 42 30.49 0.44 7.43
CA ASN A 42 29.48 -0.36 6.73
C ASN A 42 28.10 0.32 6.68
N THR A 43 27.93 1.50 7.30
CA THR A 43 26.65 2.20 7.40
C THR A 43 26.04 2.52 6.02
N ALA A 44 26.87 2.97 5.06
CA ALA A 44 26.41 3.26 3.70
C ALA A 44 25.83 2.02 3.00
N GLU A 45 26.50 0.86 3.14
CA GLU A 45 26.06 -0.41 2.56
C GLU A 45 24.71 -0.87 3.12
N ILE A 46 24.50 -0.70 4.44
CA ILE A 46 23.24 -1.07 5.09
C ILE A 46 22.09 -0.16 4.66
N LEU A 47 22.33 1.15 4.56
CA LEU A 47 21.33 2.10 4.07
C LEU A 47 20.93 1.79 2.63
N THR A 48 21.92 1.53 1.76
CA THR A 48 21.64 1.18 0.35
C THR A 48 20.83 -0.12 0.25
N LYS A 49 21.14 -1.13 1.06
CA LYS A 49 20.36 -2.39 1.08
C LYS A 49 18.91 -2.18 1.51
N ASN A 50 18.68 -1.40 2.56
CA ASN A 50 17.32 -1.11 3.03
C ASN A 50 16.50 -0.36 1.99
N VAL A 51 17.07 0.68 1.39
CA VAL A 51 16.39 1.46 0.34
C VAL A 51 16.14 0.60 -0.91
N ALA A 52 17.13 -0.20 -1.32
CA ALA A 52 16.97 -1.09 -2.47
C ALA A 52 15.92 -2.17 -2.24
N LEU A 53 15.90 -2.79 -1.05
CA LEU A 53 14.86 -3.76 -0.67
C LEU A 53 13.48 -3.13 -0.71
N TYR A 54 13.30 -1.96 -0.09
CA TYR A 54 12.02 -1.26 -0.08
C TYR A 54 11.53 -0.90 -1.49
N ALA A 55 12.43 -0.41 -2.36
CA ALA A 55 12.09 -0.09 -3.74
C ALA A 55 11.70 -1.33 -4.56
N VAL A 56 12.48 -2.41 -4.48
CA VAL A 56 12.20 -3.66 -5.21
C VAL A 56 10.91 -4.28 -4.71
N ALA A 57 10.70 -4.33 -3.39
CA ALA A 57 9.50 -4.88 -2.78
C ALA A 57 8.26 -4.08 -3.18
N SER A 58 8.33 -2.74 -3.22
CA SER A 58 7.23 -1.88 -3.67
C SER A 58 6.85 -2.14 -5.14
N ILE A 59 7.86 -2.31 -6.01
CA ILE A 59 7.63 -2.62 -7.43
C ILE A 59 7.02 -4.02 -7.58
N MET A 60 7.54 -5.02 -6.87
CA MET A 60 6.98 -6.38 -6.91
C MET A 60 5.56 -6.44 -6.36
N TYR A 61 5.27 -5.63 -5.34
CA TYR A 61 3.92 -5.50 -4.79
C TYR A 61 2.94 -4.91 -5.82
N LEU A 62 3.37 -3.90 -6.59
CA LEU A 62 2.59 -3.37 -7.72
C LEU A 62 2.34 -4.42 -8.81
N LEU A 63 3.37 -5.18 -9.19
CA LEU A 63 3.28 -6.10 -10.34
C LEU A 63 2.37 -7.30 -10.04
N CYS A 64 2.54 -7.94 -8.88
CA CYS A 64 1.79 -9.16 -8.54
C CYS A 64 1.30 -9.22 -7.09
N GLY A 65 1.91 -8.50 -6.14
CA GLY A 65 1.57 -8.61 -4.73
C GLY A 65 0.13 -8.20 -4.41
N TYR A 66 -0.34 -7.10 -5.00
CA TYR A 66 -1.71 -6.63 -4.78
C TYR A 66 -2.77 -7.64 -5.24
N GLN A 67 -2.54 -8.27 -6.39
CA GLN A 67 -3.45 -9.28 -6.95
C GLN A 67 -3.40 -10.61 -6.20
N ILE A 68 -2.24 -10.97 -5.65
CA ILE A 68 -2.15 -12.14 -4.78
C ILE A 68 -2.99 -11.95 -3.51
N MET A 69 -3.03 -10.73 -2.97
CA MET A 69 -3.73 -10.41 -1.73
C MET A 69 -5.23 -10.18 -1.93
N TYR A 70 -5.62 -9.47 -2.99
CA TYR A 70 -7.00 -9.05 -3.24
C TYR A 70 -7.62 -9.60 -4.52
N GLY A 71 -6.86 -10.28 -5.37
CA GLY A 71 -7.40 -10.98 -6.54
C GLY A 71 -8.20 -12.18 -6.06
N GLY A 72 -9.51 -12.18 -6.37
CA GLY A 72 -10.55 -13.08 -5.84
C GLY A 72 -10.38 -14.57 -6.10
N GLY A 73 -9.26 -15.15 -5.67
CA GLY A 73 -9.02 -16.58 -5.64
C GLY A 73 -9.82 -17.28 -4.53
N SER A 74 -9.84 -18.62 -4.58
CA SER A 74 -10.35 -19.39 -3.44
C SER A 74 -9.36 -19.20 -2.28
N GLY A 75 -9.80 -19.09 -1.01
CA GLY A 75 -8.93 -18.72 0.12
C GLY A 75 -7.65 -19.56 0.37
N VAL A 76 -7.34 -20.53 -0.50
CA VAL A 76 -6.10 -21.32 -0.57
C VAL A 76 -5.26 -21.00 -1.82
N LEU A 77 -5.87 -20.64 -2.96
CA LEU A 77 -5.17 -20.22 -4.18
C LEU A 77 -5.32 -18.71 -4.38
N PRO A 78 -4.22 -17.93 -4.38
CA PRO A 78 -4.31 -16.51 -4.67
C PRO A 78 -4.81 -16.24 -6.09
N GLY A 79 -5.55 -15.16 -6.28
CA GLY A 79 -5.91 -14.70 -7.62
C GLY A 79 -4.65 -14.36 -8.41
N LEU A 80 -4.58 -14.85 -9.64
CA LEU A 80 -3.49 -14.51 -10.55
C LEU A 80 -3.93 -13.33 -11.41
N GLY A 81 -3.32 -12.18 -11.16
CA GLY A 81 -3.54 -10.95 -11.90
C GLY A 81 -2.25 -10.14 -12.00
N PHE A 82 -2.24 -9.15 -12.88
CA PHE A 82 -1.11 -8.25 -13.09
C PHE A 82 -1.58 -6.81 -12.90
N LEU A 83 -0.80 -6.00 -12.17
CA LEU A 83 -1.11 -4.61 -11.82
C LEU A 83 -2.37 -4.44 -10.95
N ILE A 84 -2.67 -3.18 -10.60
CA ILE A 84 -3.86 -2.77 -9.86
C ILE A 84 -5.07 -2.97 -10.78
N GLY A 85 -6.11 -3.62 -10.26
CA GLY A 85 -7.37 -3.84 -10.98
C GLY A 85 -8.18 -2.56 -11.18
N ALA A 86 -9.46 -2.70 -11.53
CA ALA A 86 -10.35 -1.55 -11.66
C ALA A 86 -10.49 -0.79 -10.32
N ASP A 87 -10.54 0.54 -10.39
CA ASP A 87 -10.74 1.38 -9.21
C ASP A 87 -12.23 1.43 -8.82
N ASN A 88 -12.49 1.61 -7.52
CA ASN A 88 -13.83 1.90 -7.02
C ASN A 88 -14.11 3.38 -7.27
N SER A 89 -14.62 3.72 -8.45
CA SER A 89 -15.01 5.10 -8.75
C SER A 89 -16.11 5.58 -7.79
N PRO A 90 -16.19 6.89 -7.49
CA PRO A 90 -17.24 7.45 -6.63
C PRO A 90 -18.65 7.05 -7.10
N GLU A 91 -18.84 6.99 -8.42
CA GLU A 91 -20.08 6.58 -9.09
C GLU A 91 -20.45 5.12 -8.78
N ALA A 92 -19.46 4.21 -8.75
CA ALA A 92 -19.67 2.81 -8.40
C ALA A 92 -20.00 2.61 -6.90
N VAL A 93 -19.41 3.44 -6.02
CA VAL A 93 -19.71 3.42 -4.58
C VAL A 93 -21.12 3.95 -4.31
N LEU A 94 -21.52 5.03 -5.00
CA LEU A 94 -22.88 5.58 -4.95
C LEU A 94 -23.93 4.60 -5.49
N ALA A 95 -23.57 3.79 -6.48
CA ALA A 95 -24.41 2.71 -7.03
C ALA A 95 -24.48 1.46 -6.12
N GLY A 96 -23.67 1.38 -5.05
CA GLY A 96 -23.60 0.22 -4.15
C GLY A 96 -22.84 -0.98 -4.71
N GLU A 97 -22.08 -0.79 -5.80
CA GLU A 97 -21.35 -1.85 -6.51
C GLU A 97 -19.84 -1.81 -6.27
N GLY A 98 -19.37 -1.04 -5.28
CA GLY A 98 -17.95 -0.92 -4.91
C GLY A 98 -17.73 -0.88 -3.40
N GLY A 99 -16.45 -0.95 -2.99
CA GLY A 99 -16.05 -0.72 -1.60
C GLY A 99 -16.32 0.72 -1.14
N TYR A 100 -16.13 1.03 0.14
CA TYR A 100 -16.39 2.37 0.69
C TYR A 100 -15.25 3.37 0.47
N TYR A 101 -14.16 2.96 -0.20
CA TYR A 101 -12.96 3.75 -0.46
C TYR A 101 -12.37 3.42 -1.85
N SER A 102 -11.48 4.29 -2.35
CA SER A 102 -10.74 4.07 -3.60
C SER A 102 -9.76 2.89 -3.45
N ASN A 103 -9.74 1.97 -4.42
CA ASN A 103 -8.78 0.85 -4.43
C ASN A 103 -7.33 1.36 -4.56
N LEU A 104 -7.13 2.54 -5.15
CA LEU A 104 -5.81 3.17 -5.23
C LEU A 104 -5.29 3.61 -3.85
N SER A 105 -6.19 4.07 -2.97
CA SER A 105 -5.83 4.46 -1.59
C SER A 105 -5.50 3.25 -0.72
N ASP A 106 -6.20 2.14 -0.90
CA ASP A 106 -5.85 0.87 -0.26
C ASP A 106 -4.53 0.32 -0.82
N PHE A 107 -4.31 0.33 -2.14
CA PHE A 107 -3.01 -0.03 -2.70
C PHE A 107 -1.85 0.77 -2.08
N PHE A 108 -2.00 2.10 -1.96
CA PHE A 108 -1.00 2.95 -1.32
C PHE A 108 -0.79 2.58 0.15
N PHE A 109 -1.87 2.31 0.88
CA PHE A 109 -1.77 1.91 2.28
C PHE A 109 -1.09 0.55 2.45
N GLN A 110 -1.30 -0.40 1.53
CA GLN A 110 -0.74 -1.74 1.65
C GLN A 110 0.71 -1.82 1.15
N VAL A 111 1.08 -1.08 0.11
CA VAL A 111 2.46 -1.09 -0.41
C VAL A 111 3.48 -0.62 0.63
N VAL A 112 3.07 0.25 1.57
CA VAL A 112 3.97 0.74 2.63
C VAL A 112 4.25 -0.29 3.73
N PHE A 113 3.57 -1.43 3.75
CA PHE A 113 3.84 -2.56 4.68
C PHE A 113 4.82 -3.60 4.12
N VAL A 114 5.34 -3.39 2.92
CA VAL A 114 6.25 -4.33 2.25
C VAL A 114 7.66 -4.35 2.85
#